data_AF-A0A9P2XFN5-F1
#
_entry.id   AF-A0A9P2XFN5-F1
#
_cell.length_a   1.000
_cell.length_b   1.000
_cell.length_c   1.000
_cell.angle_alpha   90.00
_cell.angle_beta   90.00
_cell.angle_gamma   90.00
#
_symmetry.space_group_name_H-M   'P 1'
#
loop_
_entity.id
_entity.type
_entity.pdbx_description
1 polymer ?
#
loop_
_entity_poly.entity_id
_entity_poly.type
_entity_poly.pdbx_seq_one_letter_code
_entity_poly.pdbx_strand_id
1 'polypeptide(L)'
;IADLGTLTFETSRDTVNGALEVVSDLVGGDIQGATESATGILDTLITNGTTATGLVTEIIGGVTGTIGGVTGGDSPLGLVTDLLGGLTGSVGGDSPLGVVTDLLGGLTGSVGGDSPLGVVTDLLGGLTGGVTGGTDNPIGIVTDIVGSLTGGVTGEGSLDVISNLLGGLTGGSLLGGVTSTVSSVTNTTHTIVPTSLLTDNFLENSFNTV
;
A
#
# COMPACT_ATOMS: atom_id res chain seq x y z
N ILE A 1 34.83 3.63 27.86
CA ILE A 1 36.19 4.16 27.69
C ILE A 1 37.05 3.42 28.69
N ALA A 2 37.99 2.60 28.21
CA ALA A 2 38.99 2.02 29.09
C ALA A 2 39.84 3.17 29.63
N ASP A 3 40.08 3.18 30.94
CA ASP A 3 41.03 4.09 31.57
C ASP A 3 42.43 3.58 31.20
N LEU A 4 43.10 4.27 30.27
CA LEU A 4 44.39 3.81 29.75
C LEU A 4 45.57 4.13 30.68
N GLY A 5 45.30 4.72 31.85
CA GLY A 5 46.36 5.22 32.74
C GLY A 5 47.21 6.31 32.06
N THR A 6 48.04 6.98 32.85
CA THR A 6 49.04 7.93 32.32
C THR A 6 50.42 7.38 32.68
N LEU A 7 51.31 7.28 31.69
CA LEU A 7 52.68 6.82 31.92
C LEU A 7 53.58 8.03 32.17
N THR A 8 53.86 8.30 33.44
CA THR A 8 54.79 9.35 33.84
C THR A 8 56.15 8.74 34.17
N PHE A 9 57.20 9.22 33.51
CA PHE A 9 58.58 8.80 33.75
C PHE A 9 59.31 9.88 34.53
N GLU A 10 59.27 9.82 35.86
CA GLU A 10 60.18 10.60 36.70
C GLU A 10 61.49 9.83 36.89
N THR A 11 62.63 10.49 36.61
CA THR A 11 63.93 10.03 37.11
C THR A 11 63.86 10.05 38.64
N SER A 12 63.93 8.88 39.29
CA SER A 12 63.81 8.80 40.75
C SER A 12 64.89 9.64 41.43
N ARG A 13 64.52 10.34 42.51
CA ARG A 13 65.51 10.99 43.39
C ARG A 13 66.55 10.01 43.89
N ASP A 14 66.20 8.73 44.02
CA ASP A 14 67.10 7.67 44.46
C ASP A 14 68.16 7.36 43.42
N THR A 15 67.83 7.43 42.12
CA THR A 15 68.81 7.30 41.03
C THR A 15 69.81 8.46 41.04
N VAL A 16 69.33 9.69 41.26
CA VAL A 16 70.20 10.88 41.30
C VAL A 16 71.08 10.88 42.56
N ASN A 17 70.48 10.61 43.72
CA ASN A 17 71.20 10.56 44.99
C ASN A 17 72.22 9.42 44.99
N GLY A 18 71.84 8.23 44.51
CA GLY A 18 72.74 7.10 44.35
C GLY A 18 73.90 7.43 43.40
N ALA A 19 73.65 8.12 42.28
CA ALA A 19 74.73 8.52 41.36
C ALA A 19 75.71 9.51 42.01
N LEU A 20 75.21 10.43 42.84
CA LEU A 20 76.07 11.34 43.61
C LEU A 20 76.87 10.61 44.70
N GLU A 21 76.28 9.58 45.31
CA GLU A 21 76.95 8.71 46.30
C GLU A 21 78.08 7.91 45.65
N VAL A 22 77.85 7.31 44.48
CA VAL A 22 78.89 6.65 43.67
C VAL A 22 80.10 7.56 43.43
N VAL A 23 79.85 8.82 43.04
CA VAL A 23 80.92 9.80 42.78
C VAL A 23 81.63 10.18 44.07
N SER A 24 80.89 10.38 45.17
CA SER A 24 81.44 10.70 46.48
C SER A 24 82.37 9.59 46.99
N ASP A 25 81.91 8.35 46.92
CA ASP A 25 82.66 7.17 47.40
C ASP A 25 83.91 6.94 46.54
N LEU A 26 83.82 7.12 45.22
CA LEU A 26 84.97 7.01 44.33
C LEU A 26 86.03 8.08 44.59
N VAL A 27 85.61 9.33 44.84
CA VAL A 27 86.52 10.43 45.22
C VAL A 27 87.13 10.18 46.61
N GLY A 28 86.39 9.56 47.52
CA GLY A 28 86.85 9.15 48.84
C GLY A 28 87.75 7.90 48.86
N GLY A 29 87.85 7.18 47.73
CA GLY A 29 88.61 5.93 47.61
C GLY A 29 87.87 4.67 48.07
N ASP A 30 86.57 4.76 48.38
CA ASP A 30 85.73 3.64 48.76
C ASP A 30 85.07 2.98 47.54
N ILE A 31 85.76 2.01 46.96
CA ILE A 31 85.27 1.26 45.79
C ILE A 31 84.08 0.35 46.16
N GLN A 32 84.02 -0.13 47.41
CA GLN A 32 82.94 -1.01 47.85
C GLN A 32 81.63 -0.21 47.99
N GLY A 33 81.65 0.94 48.66
CA GLY A 33 80.51 1.85 48.75
C GLY A 33 80.03 2.33 47.37
N ALA A 34 80.97 2.71 46.49
CA ALA A 34 80.63 3.11 45.13
C ALA A 34 79.95 1.96 44.34
N THR A 35 80.35 0.71 44.57
CA THR A 35 79.73 -0.46 43.93
C THR A 35 78.33 -0.72 44.48
N GLU A 36 78.14 -0.64 45.80
CA GLU A 36 76.84 -0.81 46.46
C GLU A 36 75.83 0.24 45.94
N SER A 37 76.22 1.51 45.92
CA SER A 37 75.40 2.60 45.39
C SER A 37 75.04 2.40 43.91
N ALA A 38 76.00 1.96 43.09
CA ALA A 38 75.75 1.65 41.68
C ALA A 38 74.77 0.48 41.50
N THR A 39 74.85 -0.55 42.36
CA THR A 39 73.88 -1.66 42.34
C THR A 39 72.48 -1.22 42.77
N GLY A 40 72.35 -0.30 43.74
CA GLY A 40 71.05 0.26 44.15
C GLY A 40 70.39 1.09 43.04
N ILE A 41 71.18 1.85 42.27
CA ILE A 41 70.70 2.54 41.06
C ILE A 41 70.17 1.52 40.06
N LEU A 42 70.93 0.45 39.80
CA LEU A 42 70.55 -0.58 38.84
C LEU A 42 69.24 -1.27 39.24
N ASP A 43 69.07 -1.63 40.51
CA ASP A 43 67.83 -2.20 41.05
C ASP A 43 66.63 -1.28 40.86
N THR A 44 66.80 0.02 41.13
CA THR A 44 65.76 1.03 40.92
C THR A 44 65.36 1.10 39.44
N LEU A 45 66.34 1.11 38.54
CA LEU A 45 66.11 1.21 37.11
C LEU A 45 65.41 -0.04 36.55
N ILE A 46 65.81 -1.22 37.02
CA ILE A 46 65.16 -2.50 36.67
C ILE A 46 63.72 -2.53 37.19
N THR A 47 63.49 -2.12 38.43
CA THR A 47 62.14 -2.09 39.03
C THR A 47 61.20 -1.15 38.27
N ASN A 48 61.67 0.04 37.92
CA ASN A 48 60.89 0.99 37.15
C ASN A 48 60.63 0.46 35.72
N GLY A 49 61.65 -0.12 35.07
CA GLY A 49 61.51 -0.71 33.73
C GLY A 49 60.52 -1.87 33.68
N THR A 50 60.55 -2.75 34.68
CA THR A 50 59.60 -3.87 34.78
C THR A 50 58.17 -3.40 35.05
N THR A 51 57.99 -2.39 35.90
CA THR A 51 56.68 -1.75 36.16
C THR A 51 56.12 -1.11 34.89
N ALA A 52 56.92 -0.32 34.18
CA ALA A 52 56.51 0.31 32.93
C ALA A 52 56.14 -0.73 31.86
N THR A 53 56.90 -1.81 31.76
CA THR A 53 56.61 -2.92 30.83
C THR A 53 55.28 -3.61 31.16
N GLY A 54 54.99 -3.81 32.45
CA GLY A 54 53.72 -4.37 32.91
C GLY A 54 52.52 -3.51 32.50
N LEU A 55 52.59 -2.19 32.76
CA LEU A 55 51.54 -1.24 32.38
C LEU A 55 51.31 -1.21 30.86
N VAL A 56 52.39 -1.17 30.07
CA VAL A 56 52.28 -1.21 28.60
C VAL A 56 51.61 -2.50 28.13
N THR A 57 51.95 -3.63 28.74
CA THR A 57 51.35 -4.93 28.41
C THR A 57 49.85 -4.95 28.73
N GLU A 58 49.45 -4.38 29.86
CA GLU A 58 48.04 -4.24 30.26
C GLU A 58 47.26 -3.35 29.28
N ILE A 59 47.81 -2.18 28.94
CA ILE A 59 47.20 -1.25 27.96
C ILE A 59 47.02 -1.95 26.61
N ILE A 60 48.08 -2.60 26.11
CA ILE A 60 48.03 -3.33 24.83
C ILE A 60 46.99 -4.45 24.88
N GLY A 61 46.94 -5.22 25.97
CA GLY A 61 45.96 -6.28 26.18
C GLY A 61 44.52 -5.74 26.16
N GLY A 62 44.26 -4.64 26.85
CA GLY A 62 42.95 -3.99 26.88
C GLY A 62 42.51 -3.43 25.52
N VAL A 63 43.43 -2.77 24.80
CA VAL A 63 43.17 -2.27 23.43
C VAL A 63 42.91 -3.43 22.48
N THR A 64 43.73 -4.49 22.53
CA THR A 64 43.57 -5.68 21.69
C THR A 64 42.25 -6.38 21.96
N GLY A 65 41.85 -6.51 23.23
CA GLY A 65 40.55 -7.07 23.61
C GLY A 65 39.37 -6.23 23.10
N THR A 66 39.47 -4.90 23.21
CA THR A 66 38.44 -3.98 22.70
C THR A 66 38.31 -4.06 21.19
N ILE A 67 39.44 -4.03 20.46
CA ILE A 67 39.45 -4.17 19.00
C ILE A 67 38.91 -5.54 18.60
N GLY A 68 39.37 -6.61 19.22
CA GLY A 68 38.90 -7.98 18.95
C GLY A 68 37.39 -8.13 19.19
N GLY A 69 36.83 -7.48 20.21
CA GLY A 69 35.39 -7.45 20.45
C GLY A 69 34.59 -6.69 19.39
N VAL A 70 35.20 -5.71 18.71
CA VAL A 70 34.57 -4.92 17.63
C VAL A 70 34.78 -5.54 16.25
N THR A 71 35.83 -6.34 16.05
CA THR A 71 36.17 -6.93 14.75
C THR A 71 35.98 -8.45 14.67
N GLY A 72 35.63 -9.12 15.78
CA GLY A 72 35.37 -10.56 15.80
C GLY A 72 34.10 -10.99 15.06
N GLY A 73 33.93 -12.29 14.81
CA GLY A 73 32.76 -12.83 14.08
C GLY A 73 31.41 -12.48 14.71
N ASP A 74 31.32 -12.57 16.05
CA ASP A 74 30.11 -12.20 16.80
C ASP A 74 30.09 -10.71 17.22
N SER A 75 31.00 -9.90 16.67
CA SER A 75 31.02 -8.48 16.96
C SER A 75 29.78 -7.78 16.41
N PRO A 76 29.39 -6.62 16.97
CA PRO A 76 28.32 -5.81 16.40
C PRO A 76 28.55 -5.47 14.91
N LEU A 77 29.81 -5.26 14.50
CA LEU A 77 30.14 -5.00 13.08
C LEU A 77 30.03 -6.26 12.23
N GLY A 78 30.45 -7.41 12.75
CA GLY A 78 30.25 -8.71 12.10
C GLY A 78 28.76 -8.98 11.85
N LEU A 79 27.94 -8.84 12.89
CA LEU A 79 26.49 -8.97 12.81
C LEU A 79 25.87 -7.99 11.80
N VAL A 80 26.27 -6.71 11.80
CA VAL A 80 25.77 -5.73 10.82
C VAL A 80 26.20 -6.09 9.40
N THR A 81 27.42 -6.59 9.22
CA THR A 81 27.95 -7.01 7.91
C THR A 81 27.19 -8.23 7.40
N ASP A 82 26.91 -9.20 8.26
CA ASP A 82 26.10 -10.38 7.92
C ASP A 82 24.66 -10.01 7.58
N LEU A 83 24.05 -9.10 8.35
CA LEU A 83 22.68 -8.63 8.09
C LEU A 83 22.60 -7.87 6.77
N LEU A 84 23.56 -6.97 6.51
CA LEU A 84 23.64 -6.24 5.26
C LEU A 84 23.95 -7.17 4.08
N GLY A 85 24.86 -8.12 4.27
CA GLY A 85 25.19 -9.16 3.31
C GLY A 85 24.00 -10.06 2.99
N GLY A 86 23.18 -10.44 3.98
CA GLY A 86 21.94 -11.17 3.74
C GLY A 86 20.88 -10.32 3.04
N LEU A 87 20.77 -9.03 3.39
CA LEU A 87 19.81 -8.11 2.78
C LEU A 87 20.14 -7.78 1.32
N THR A 88 21.44 -7.67 0.99
CA THR A 88 21.93 -7.22 -0.33
C THR A 88 22.51 -8.34 -1.21
N GLY A 89 22.90 -9.47 -0.62
CA GLY A 89 23.92 -10.35 -1.18
C GLY A 89 23.47 -11.53 -2.02
N SER A 90 22.17 -11.71 -2.31
CA SER A 90 21.81 -12.64 -3.38
C SER A 90 21.77 -11.89 -4.71
N VAL A 91 22.85 -12.00 -5.47
CA VAL A 91 22.83 -11.66 -6.90
C VAL A 91 22.11 -12.81 -7.59
N GLY A 92 20.76 -12.79 -7.57
CA GLY A 92 19.95 -13.91 -8.05
C GLY A 92 18.46 -13.88 -7.68
N GLY A 93 17.98 -12.87 -6.94
CA GLY A 93 16.56 -12.73 -6.58
C GLY A 93 16.16 -13.34 -5.22
N ASP A 94 17.02 -14.14 -4.59
CA ASP A 94 16.71 -14.83 -3.33
C ASP A 94 16.82 -13.94 -2.06
N SER A 95 17.15 -12.66 -2.20
CA SER A 95 17.32 -11.72 -1.09
C SER A 95 15.99 -11.05 -0.84
N PRO A 96 15.72 -10.63 0.40
CA PRO A 96 14.49 -9.92 0.69
C PRO A 96 14.26 -8.71 -0.23
N LEU A 97 15.33 -7.97 -0.57
CA LEU A 97 15.24 -6.83 -1.50
C LEU A 97 15.09 -7.25 -2.95
N GLY A 98 15.72 -8.36 -3.37
CA GLY A 98 15.55 -8.95 -4.69
C GLY A 98 14.09 -9.36 -4.91
N VAL A 99 13.52 -10.14 -3.99
CA VAL A 99 12.11 -10.54 -4.00
C VAL A 99 11.17 -9.34 -4.07
N VAL A 100 11.40 -8.30 -3.24
CA VAL A 100 10.56 -7.09 -3.25
C VAL A 100 10.67 -6.34 -4.58
N THR A 101 11.87 -6.26 -5.15
CA THR A 101 12.11 -5.61 -6.45
C THR A 101 11.43 -6.38 -7.58
N ASP A 102 11.50 -7.71 -7.57
CA ASP A 102 10.85 -8.57 -8.56
C ASP A 102 9.32 -8.48 -8.45
N LEU A 103 8.77 -8.47 -7.24
CA LEU A 103 7.33 -8.29 -7.00
C LEU A 103 6.86 -6.91 -7.49
N LEU A 104 7.60 -5.86 -7.17
CA LEU A 104 7.28 -4.50 -7.58
C LEU A 104 7.38 -4.37 -9.11
N GLY A 105 8.45 -4.88 -9.72
CA GLY A 105 8.64 -4.90 -11.16
C GLY A 105 7.54 -5.68 -11.89
N GLY A 106 7.11 -6.81 -11.32
CA GLY A 106 5.97 -7.57 -11.83
C GLY A 106 4.63 -6.81 -11.71
N LEU A 107 4.41 -6.11 -10.60
CA LEU A 107 3.20 -5.32 -10.37
C LEU A 107 3.12 -4.07 -11.27
N THR A 108 4.25 -3.38 -11.50
CA THR A 108 4.30 -2.17 -12.32
C THR A 108 4.46 -2.45 -13.81
N GLY A 109 4.98 -3.63 -14.16
CA GLY A 109 5.09 -4.12 -15.53
C GLY A 109 6.52 -4.43 -15.93
N SER A 110 6.74 -5.69 -16.33
CA SER A 110 7.91 -6.08 -17.12
C SER A 110 7.85 -5.43 -18.50
N VAL A 111 9.01 -5.06 -19.04
CA VAL A 111 9.16 -4.54 -20.41
C VAL A 111 8.62 -5.59 -21.40
N GLY A 112 7.36 -5.43 -21.84
CA GLY A 112 6.76 -6.24 -22.91
C GLY A 112 5.43 -6.95 -22.63
N GLY A 113 4.79 -6.76 -21.47
CA GLY A 113 3.45 -7.30 -21.20
C GLY A 113 2.63 -6.41 -20.26
N ASP A 114 1.29 -6.48 -20.37
CA ASP A 114 0.39 -5.69 -19.53
C ASP A 114 0.57 -6.09 -18.07
N SER A 115 0.95 -5.11 -17.24
CA SER A 115 1.02 -5.33 -15.80
C SER A 115 -0.38 -5.55 -15.23
N PRO A 116 -0.54 -6.23 -14.08
CA PRO A 116 -1.84 -6.34 -13.43
C PRO A 116 -2.49 -4.98 -13.20
N LEU A 117 -1.69 -3.94 -12.89
CA LEU A 117 -2.17 -2.56 -12.77
C LEU A 117 -2.56 -1.94 -14.12
N GLY A 118 -1.84 -2.26 -15.19
CA GLY A 118 -2.20 -1.88 -16.56
C GLY A 118 -3.56 -2.46 -16.95
N VAL A 119 -3.76 -3.77 -16.76
CA VAL A 119 -5.05 -4.45 -17.02
C VAL A 119 -6.19 -3.82 -16.22
N VAL A 120 -5.97 -3.53 -14.93
CA VAL A 120 -7.00 -2.87 -14.09
C VAL A 120 -7.29 -1.45 -14.57
N THR A 121 -6.26 -0.71 -14.98
CA THR A 121 -6.40 0.65 -15.53
C THR A 121 -7.16 0.64 -16.85
N ASP A 122 -6.88 -0.33 -17.72
CA ASP A 122 -7.57 -0.51 -19.01
C ASP A 122 -9.02 -0.94 -18.81
N LEU A 123 -9.31 -1.85 -17.88
CA LEU A 123 -10.67 -2.23 -17.52
C LEU A 123 -11.45 -1.05 -16.94
N LEU A 124 -10.85 -0.31 -16.02
CA LEU A 124 -11.49 0.87 -15.42
C LEU A 124 -11.67 1.97 -16.46
N GLY A 125 -10.67 2.18 -17.31
CA GLY A 125 -10.69 3.11 -18.45
C GLY A 125 -11.73 2.73 -19.49
N GLY A 126 -11.95 1.45 -19.76
CA GLY A 126 -13.04 0.98 -20.62
C GLY A 126 -14.41 1.16 -19.97
N LEU A 127 -14.52 0.88 -18.67
CA LEU A 127 -15.76 1.01 -17.90
C LEU A 127 -16.19 2.49 -17.71
N THR A 128 -15.22 3.39 -17.51
CA THR A 128 -15.49 4.82 -17.23
C THR A 128 -15.22 5.74 -18.43
N GLY A 129 -14.39 5.34 -19.38
CA GLY A 129 -13.90 6.21 -20.46
C GLY A 129 -14.93 6.58 -21.52
N GLY A 130 -16.10 5.97 -21.54
CA GLY A 130 -17.18 6.35 -22.46
C GLY A 130 -18.37 7.04 -21.78
N VAL A 131 -18.17 7.85 -20.74
CA VAL A 131 -19.23 8.79 -20.31
C VAL A 131 -19.39 9.95 -21.32
N THR A 132 -18.49 10.07 -22.30
CA THR A 132 -18.48 11.16 -23.30
C THR A 132 -18.91 10.77 -24.72
N GLY A 133 -19.66 9.68 -24.89
CA GLY A 133 -20.52 9.51 -26.09
C GLY A 133 -20.02 8.58 -27.21
N GLY A 134 -19.52 7.39 -26.86
CA GLY A 134 -19.36 6.29 -27.81
C GLY A 134 -20.30 5.13 -27.47
N THR A 135 -20.91 4.50 -28.47
CA THR A 135 -21.92 3.42 -28.37
C THR A 135 -21.41 2.11 -27.73
N ASP A 136 -20.15 2.07 -27.29
CA ASP A 136 -19.46 0.85 -26.87
C ASP A 136 -19.05 0.84 -25.39
N ASN A 137 -19.35 1.90 -24.61
CA ASN A 137 -19.15 1.89 -23.17
C ASN A 137 -20.35 1.26 -22.44
N PRO A 138 -20.17 0.18 -21.66
CA PRO A 138 -21.24 -0.44 -20.88
C PRO A 138 -22.04 0.53 -20.02
N ILE A 139 -21.40 1.50 -19.35
CA ILE A 139 -22.11 2.49 -18.51
C ILE A 139 -22.91 3.47 -19.35
N GLY A 140 -22.37 3.91 -20.49
CA GLY A 140 -23.07 4.77 -21.45
C GLY A 140 -24.31 4.08 -22.00
N ILE A 141 -24.16 2.83 -22.46
CA ILE A 141 -25.27 1.99 -22.95
C ILE A 141 -26.34 1.80 -21.87
N VAL A 142 -25.95 1.46 -20.64
CA VAL A 142 -26.91 1.30 -19.53
C VAL A 142 -27.62 2.62 -19.23
N THR A 143 -26.92 3.75 -19.25
CA THR A 143 -27.51 5.08 -19.05
C THR A 143 -28.49 5.43 -20.17
N ASP A 144 -28.16 5.14 -21.42
CA ASP A 144 -29.02 5.39 -22.59
C ASP A 144 -30.27 4.50 -22.57
N ILE A 145 -30.14 3.22 -22.19
CA ILE A 145 -31.26 2.30 -22.01
C ILE A 145 -32.18 2.77 -20.88
N VAL A 146 -31.61 3.10 -19.72
CA VAL A 146 -32.39 3.61 -18.57
C VAL A 146 -33.03 4.95 -18.90
N GLY A 147 -32.34 5.82 -19.63
CA GLY A 147 -32.84 7.10 -20.12
C GLY A 147 -33.96 6.93 -21.14
N SER A 148 -33.85 6.01 -22.10
CA SER A 148 -34.92 5.69 -23.05
C SER A 148 -36.09 4.97 -22.39
N LEU A 149 -35.85 4.12 -21.41
CA LEU A 149 -36.92 3.49 -20.64
C LEU A 149 -37.66 4.57 -19.86
N THR A 150 -36.96 5.35 -19.03
CA THR A 150 -37.56 6.40 -18.18
C THR A 150 -38.19 7.50 -19.03
N GLY A 151 -37.48 8.03 -20.01
CA GLY A 151 -37.96 9.02 -20.97
C GLY A 151 -38.97 8.46 -21.96
N GLY A 152 -39.08 7.14 -22.11
CA GLY A 152 -40.19 6.49 -22.77
C GLY A 152 -41.43 6.50 -21.87
N VAL A 153 -41.29 6.23 -20.56
CA VAL A 153 -42.44 6.28 -19.63
C VAL A 153 -42.87 7.70 -19.26
N THR A 154 -41.97 8.69 -19.34
CA THR A 154 -42.24 10.09 -18.96
C THR A 154 -42.18 11.08 -20.13
N GLY A 155 -41.69 10.67 -21.29
CA GLY A 155 -41.54 11.51 -22.47
C GLY A 155 -42.65 11.26 -23.48
N GLU A 156 -42.94 12.34 -24.19
CA GLU A 156 -44.12 12.61 -25.00
C GLU A 156 -44.48 11.49 -26.00
N GLY A 157 -43.52 10.65 -26.42
CA GLY A 157 -43.72 9.59 -27.41
C GLY A 157 -44.56 8.38 -26.97
N SER A 158 -44.42 7.86 -25.74
CA SER A 158 -45.22 6.67 -25.35
C SER A 158 -46.63 7.05 -24.92
N LEU A 159 -46.79 8.23 -24.32
CA LEU A 159 -48.12 8.82 -24.11
C LEU A 159 -48.76 9.16 -25.46
N ASP A 160 -48.01 9.60 -26.46
CA ASP A 160 -48.53 9.80 -27.81
C ASP A 160 -48.96 8.50 -28.48
N VAL A 161 -48.22 7.40 -28.35
CA VAL A 161 -48.65 6.11 -28.91
C VAL A 161 -49.92 5.61 -28.21
N ILE A 162 -49.99 5.70 -26.89
CA ILE A 162 -51.17 5.31 -26.12
C ILE A 162 -52.35 6.26 -26.41
N SER A 163 -52.11 7.57 -26.51
CA SER A 163 -53.10 8.60 -26.82
C SER A 163 -53.61 8.45 -28.25
N ASN A 164 -52.75 8.15 -29.22
CA ASN A 164 -53.14 7.87 -30.61
C ASN A 164 -53.92 6.55 -30.72
N LEU A 165 -53.53 5.52 -29.97
CA LEU A 165 -54.27 4.25 -29.95
C LEU A 165 -55.65 4.42 -29.30
N LEU A 166 -55.74 5.16 -28.19
CA LEU A 166 -56.99 5.45 -27.49
C LEU A 166 -57.88 6.43 -28.26
N GLY A 167 -57.29 7.45 -28.86
CA GLY A 167 -57.96 8.41 -29.75
C GLY A 167 -58.41 7.74 -31.04
N GLY A 168 -57.65 6.78 -31.56
CA GLY A 168 -58.09 5.90 -32.64
C GLY A 168 -59.31 5.06 -32.23
N LEU A 169 -59.24 4.40 -31.06
CA LEU A 169 -60.34 3.57 -30.55
C LEU A 169 -61.62 4.36 -30.24
N THR A 170 -61.51 5.59 -29.75
CA THR A 170 -62.66 6.40 -29.27
C THR A 170 -63.12 7.48 -30.24
N GLY A 171 -62.20 8.10 -30.98
CA GLY A 171 -62.44 9.31 -31.77
C GLY A 171 -62.76 9.10 -33.25
N GLY A 172 -62.54 7.90 -33.81
CA GLY A 172 -62.78 7.67 -35.24
C GLY A 172 -62.71 6.24 -35.75
N SER A 173 -62.36 5.25 -34.92
CA SER A 173 -62.35 3.83 -35.28
C SER A 173 -63.30 3.01 -34.41
N LEU A 174 -63.46 1.75 -34.83
CA LEU A 174 -64.19 0.61 -34.27
C LEU A 174 -65.33 0.91 -33.28
N LEU A 175 -65.08 1.52 -32.13
CA LEU A 175 -66.12 1.83 -31.14
C LEU A 175 -67.10 2.91 -31.61
N GLY A 176 -66.63 3.94 -32.33
CA GLY A 176 -67.51 4.94 -32.95
C GLY A 176 -68.35 4.34 -34.09
N GLY A 177 -67.76 3.42 -34.85
CA GLY A 177 -68.43 2.65 -35.89
C GLY A 177 -69.49 1.70 -35.32
N VAL A 178 -69.13 0.91 -34.30
CA VAL A 178 -70.05 0.03 -33.56
C VAL A 178 -71.19 0.83 -32.95
N THR A 179 -70.92 1.98 -32.33
CA THR A 179 -71.97 2.85 -31.78
C THR A 179 -72.92 3.33 -32.87
N SER A 180 -72.39 3.73 -34.03
CA SER A 180 -73.22 4.13 -35.17
C SER A 180 -74.07 2.98 -35.72
N THR A 181 -73.49 1.77 -35.83
CA THR A 181 -74.22 0.57 -36.24
C THR A 181 -75.30 0.18 -35.25
N VAL A 182 -75.00 0.17 -33.95
CA VAL A 182 -75.98 -0.12 -32.89
C VAL A 182 -77.12 0.91 -32.90
N SER A 183 -76.79 2.20 -33.07
CA SER A 183 -77.80 3.26 -33.17
C SER A 183 -78.68 3.09 -34.42
N SER A 184 -78.08 2.73 -35.57
CA SER A 184 -78.81 2.43 -36.80
C SER A 184 -79.73 1.21 -36.67
N VAL A 185 -79.26 0.11 -36.07
CA VAL A 185 -80.07 -1.08 -35.81
C VAL A 185 -81.21 -0.77 -34.84
N THR A 186 -80.94 0.01 -33.79
CA THR A 186 -81.97 0.45 -32.83
C THR A 186 -83.04 1.29 -33.52
N ASN A 187 -82.65 2.29 -34.31
CA ASN A 187 -83.58 3.12 -35.07
C ASN A 187 -84.37 2.32 -36.11
N THR A 188 -83.72 1.37 -36.79
CA THR A 188 -84.39 0.50 -37.75
C THR A 188 -85.44 -0.37 -37.06
N THR A 189 -85.10 -0.95 -35.90
CA THR A 189 -86.06 -1.72 -35.07
C THR A 189 -87.24 -0.84 -34.65
N HIS A 190 -86.98 0.41 -34.26
CA HIS A 190 -88.03 1.38 -33.88
C HIS A 190 -88.87 1.89 -35.07
N THR A 191 -88.39 1.73 -36.29
CA THR A 191 -89.10 2.09 -37.53
C THR A 191 -89.93 0.93 -38.07
N ILE A 192 -89.39 -0.30 -38.00
CA ILE A 192 -90.06 -1.53 -38.46
C ILE A 192 -91.12 -1.98 -37.44
N VAL A 193 -90.89 -1.75 -36.16
CA VAL A 193 -91.89 -1.91 -35.12
C VAL A 193 -92.45 -0.52 -34.80
N PRO A 194 -93.52 -0.07 -35.48
CA PRO A 194 -94.12 1.23 -35.21
C PRO A 194 -94.53 1.29 -33.72
N THR A 195 -94.42 2.46 -33.09
CA THR A 195 -94.80 2.67 -31.68
C THR A 195 -96.24 2.29 -31.39
N SER A 196 -97.10 2.26 -32.42
CA SER A 196 -98.44 1.66 -32.34
C SER A 196 -98.39 0.19 -31.90
N LEU A 197 -97.48 -0.63 -32.44
CA LEU A 197 -97.31 -2.04 -32.05
C LEU A 197 -96.70 -2.24 -30.66
N LEU A 198 -95.94 -1.27 -30.14
CA LEU A 198 -95.46 -1.28 -28.75
C LEU A 198 -96.54 -0.86 -27.75
N THR A 199 -97.53 -0.08 -28.20
CA THR A 199 -98.65 0.38 -27.36
C THR A 199 -99.83 -0.59 -27.43
N ASP A 200 -100.07 -1.22 -28.59
CA ASP A 200 -101.22 -2.11 -28.82
C ASP A 200 -101.01 -3.50 -28.20
N ASN A 201 -99.78 -4.04 -28.16
CA ASN A 201 -99.54 -5.36 -27.56
C ASN A 201 -99.63 -5.39 -26.02
N PHE A 202 -99.76 -4.23 -25.36
CA PHE A 202 -100.01 -4.16 -23.91
C PHE A 202 -101.43 -3.71 -23.54
N LEU A 203 -102.27 -3.31 -24.50
CA LEU A 203 -103.63 -2.85 -24.22
C LEU A 203 -104.76 -3.63 -24.93
N GLU A 204 -104.45 -4.49 -25.92
CA GLU A 204 -105.48 -5.30 -26.61
C GLU A 204 -105.55 -6.77 -26.17
N ASN A 205 -104.89 -7.12 -25.05
CA ASN A 205 -105.17 -8.36 -24.30
C ASN A 205 -106.22 -8.12 -23.19
N SER A 206 -107.20 -7.24 -23.46
CA SER A 206 -108.36 -7.02 -22.60
C SER A 206 -109.63 -7.37 -23.37
N PHE A 207 -109.99 -8.65 -23.30
CA PHE A 207 -111.34 -9.19 -23.31
C PHE A 207 -112.37 -8.57 -24.28
N ASN A 208 -112.79 -9.33 -25.29
CA ASN A 208 -114.17 -9.79 -25.24
C ASN A 208 -114.37 -11.12 -25.98
N THR A 209 -114.66 -12.14 -25.18
CA THR A 209 -115.34 -13.37 -25.57
C THR A 209 -116.83 -13.17 -25.31
N VAL A 210 -117.64 -13.78 -26.19
CA VAL A 210 -119.12 -13.89 -26.25
C VAL A 210 -119.81 -12.85 -27.12
#